data_AF-A0AAD8AF54-F1
#
_entry.id   AF-A0AAD8AF54-F1
#
_cell.length_a   1.000
_cell.length_b   1.000
_cell.length_c   1.000
_cell.angle_alpha   90.00
_cell.angle_beta   90.00
_cell.angle_gamma   90.00
#
_symmetry.space_group_name_H-M   'P 1'
#
loop_
_entity.id
_entity.type
_entity.pdbx_description
1 polymer ?
#
loop_
_entity_poly.entity_id
_entity_poly.type
_entity_poly.pdbx_seq_one_letter_code
_entity_poly.pdbx_strand_id
1 'polypeptide(L)'
;MPDVIEKNQYTPCAASVSRYAKSLSQPNVGLYDHLRGVNVSYGNIHALTPKIRAYVEENVSLCEPDSIHICDGSEAENNYLLRLMLRQGTIEPLLKYENCWLARTNPADVARVESRTFICTEERRETIPTPKTWSERYTW
;
A
#
# COMPACT_ATOMS: atom_id res chain seq x y z
N MET A 1 26.15 -21.29 9.81
CA MET A 1 25.07 -20.31 10.05
C MET A 1 25.75 -19.06 10.57
N PRO A 2 25.70 -17.90 9.89
CA PRO A 2 26.20 -16.68 10.49
C PRO A 2 25.10 -16.11 11.41
N ASP A 3 25.43 -16.18 12.69
CA ASP A 3 25.06 -15.34 13.84
C ASP A 3 23.85 -14.41 13.72
N VAL A 4 22.92 -14.65 14.64
CA VAL A 4 21.77 -13.80 14.96
C VAL A 4 22.30 -12.42 15.38
N ILE A 5 22.20 -11.45 14.47
CA ILE A 5 22.48 -10.04 14.76
C ILE A 5 21.49 -9.60 15.84
N GLU A 6 22.03 -9.23 17.01
CA GLU A 6 21.26 -8.70 18.12
C GLU A 6 20.31 -7.59 17.64
N LYS A 7 19.04 -7.70 18.04
CA LYS A 7 18.01 -6.69 17.84
C LYS A 7 18.34 -5.44 18.66
N ASN A 8 19.35 -4.70 18.23
CA ASN A 8 19.69 -3.44 18.86
C ASN A 8 18.60 -2.43 18.52
N GLN A 9 17.99 -1.88 19.57
CA GLN A 9 16.74 -1.13 19.49
C GLN A 9 16.94 0.13 18.64
N TYR A 10 16.27 0.22 17.49
CA TYR A 10 16.16 1.46 16.72
C TYR A 10 15.42 2.48 17.58
N THR A 11 16.12 3.50 18.06
CA THR A 11 15.52 4.65 18.73
C THR A 11 14.96 5.58 17.66
N PRO A 12 13.63 5.68 17.48
CA PRO A 12 13.08 6.61 16.52
C PRO A 12 13.41 8.04 16.97
N CYS A 13 13.63 8.94 16.00
CA CYS A 13 13.57 10.37 16.26
C CYS A 13 12.13 10.72 16.70
N ALA A 14 11.85 10.62 18.00
CA ALA A 14 10.52 10.75 18.59
C ALA A 14 9.87 12.12 18.34
N ALA A 15 10.68 13.15 18.04
CA ALA A 15 10.26 14.53 17.89
C ALA A 15 9.39 14.82 16.64
N SER A 16 9.42 13.98 15.60
CA SER A 16 8.58 14.21 14.41
C SER A 16 7.26 13.42 14.43
N VAL A 17 7.11 12.39 15.27
CA VAL A 17 5.84 11.64 15.43
C VAL A 17 4.77 12.54 16.05
N SER A 18 5.12 13.24 17.14
CA SER A 18 4.20 14.11 17.88
C SER A 18 3.68 15.26 17.02
N ARG A 19 4.49 15.76 16.08
CA ARG A 19 4.11 16.85 15.16
C ARG A 19 3.23 16.37 14.01
N TYR A 20 3.47 15.18 13.45
CA TYR A 20 2.63 14.61 12.39
C TYR A 20 1.28 14.09 12.90
N ALA A 21 1.25 13.42 14.05
CA ALA A 21 -0.02 13.03 14.70
C ALA A 21 -0.90 14.27 15.03
N LYS A 22 -0.26 15.41 15.33
CA LYS A 22 -0.93 16.72 15.46
C LYS A 22 -1.25 17.41 14.12
N SER A 23 -0.64 17.02 13.00
CA SER A 23 -1.00 17.56 11.67
C SER A 23 -2.11 16.75 11.00
N LEU A 24 -2.26 15.46 11.36
CA LEU A 24 -3.44 14.65 11.06
C LEU A 24 -4.70 15.16 11.78
N SER A 25 -4.55 15.87 12.91
CA SER A 25 -5.63 16.69 13.46
C SER A 25 -5.76 17.99 12.67
N GLN A 26 -6.17 17.90 11.40
CA GLN A 26 -6.83 19.05 10.80
C GLN A 26 -8.09 19.34 11.64
N PRO A 27 -8.45 20.61 11.86
CA PRO A 27 -9.49 20.97 12.82
C PRO A 27 -10.91 20.46 12.51
N ASN A 28 -11.16 19.70 11.43
CA ASN A 28 -12.50 19.27 11.02
C ASN A 28 -12.60 17.88 10.31
N VAL A 29 -11.73 16.90 10.57
CA VAL A 29 -11.82 15.57 9.90
C VAL A 29 -12.94 14.65 10.49
N GLY A 30 -13.78 15.18 11.37
CA GLY A 30 -14.57 14.34 12.29
C GLY A 30 -15.98 13.95 11.89
N LEU A 31 -16.55 14.45 10.78
CA LEU A 31 -17.97 14.18 10.47
C LEU A 31 -18.34 14.06 8.98
N TYR A 32 -17.59 14.64 8.04
CA TYR A 32 -18.03 14.82 6.65
C TYR A 32 -17.18 14.13 5.58
N ASP A 33 -16.00 13.63 5.91
CA ASP A 33 -15.13 12.93 4.95
C ASP A 33 -15.33 11.41 5.04
N HIS A 34 -16.51 10.96 4.59
CA HIS A 34 -16.81 9.55 4.40
C HIS A 34 -17.18 9.28 2.94
N LEU A 35 -16.72 8.14 2.42
CA LEU A 35 -17.09 7.68 1.09
C LEU A 35 -17.85 6.36 1.25
N ARG A 36 -19.14 6.36 0.89
CA ARG A 36 -20.03 5.19 1.08
C ARG A 36 -20.10 4.67 2.53
N GLY A 37 -19.87 5.54 3.51
CA GLY A 37 -19.86 5.17 4.94
C GLY A 37 -18.50 4.70 5.46
N VAL A 38 -17.49 4.56 4.59
CA VAL A 38 -16.11 4.28 4.99
C VAL A 38 -15.40 5.59 5.35
N ASN A 39 -14.67 5.59 6.46
CA ASN A 39 -13.92 6.75 6.92
C ASN A 39 -12.71 7.05 6.03
N VAL A 40 -12.53 8.30 5.65
CA VAL A 40 -11.29 8.77 5.01
C VAL A 40 -10.33 9.22 6.12
N SER A 41 -9.26 8.45 6.33
CA SER A 41 -8.28 8.69 7.39
C SER A 41 -7.26 9.77 7.05
N TYR A 42 -7.01 10.01 5.76
CA TYR A 42 -6.09 11.03 5.27
C TYR A 42 -6.42 11.48 3.85
N GLY A 43 -6.14 12.76 3.59
CA GLY A 43 -6.35 13.42 2.30
C GLY A 43 -7.76 13.98 2.13
N ASN A 44 -8.02 14.57 0.96
CA ASN A 44 -9.26 15.30 0.67
C ASN A 44 -10.01 14.65 -0.49
N ILE A 45 -11.14 14.01 -0.19
CA ILE A 45 -12.02 13.37 -1.19
C ILE A 45 -12.67 14.38 -2.14
N HIS A 46 -12.90 15.60 -1.66
CA HIS A 46 -13.49 16.69 -2.45
C HIS A 46 -12.52 17.23 -3.51
N ALA A 47 -11.22 17.07 -3.32
CA ALA A 47 -10.20 17.43 -4.30
C ALA A 47 -10.09 16.45 -5.48
N LEU A 48 -10.67 15.24 -5.37
CA LEU A 48 -10.66 14.27 -6.45
C LEU A 48 -11.59 14.68 -7.58
N THR A 49 -11.14 14.47 -8.83
CA THR A 49 -12.01 14.65 -9.99
C THR A 49 -13.19 13.66 -9.96
N PRO A 50 -14.35 14.00 -10.56
CA PRO A 50 -15.53 13.13 -10.51
C PRO A 50 -15.27 11.69 -11.01
N LYS A 51 -14.43 11.52 -12.04
CA LYS A 51 -14.06 10.20 -12.57
C LYS A 51 -13.26 9.38 -11.56
N ILE A 52 -12.27 9.99 -10.90
CA ILE A 52 -11.46 9.30 -9.89
C ILE A 52 -12.32 8.94 -8.68
N ARG A 53 -13.18 9.85 -8.23
CA ARG A 53 -14.09 9.56 -7.12
C ARG A 53 -15.00 8.37 -7.43
N ALA A 54 -15.63 8.35 -8.61
CA ALA A 54 -16.48 7.23 -9.02
C ALA A 54 -15.72 5.89 -9.02
N TYR A 55 -14.48 5.87 -9.52
CA TYR A 55 -13.61 4.70 -9.46
C TYR A 55 -13.33 4.26 -8.01
N VAL A 56 -12.98 5.19 -7.12
CA VAL A 56 -12.74 4.84 -5.70
C VAL A 56 -14.01 4.31 -5.04
N GLU A 57 -15.18 4.90 -5.31
CA GLU A 57 -16.47 4.40 -4.79
C GLU A 57 -16.79 2.97 -5.22
N GLU A 58 -16.54 2.64 -6.49
CA GLU A 58 -16.74 1.29 -7.04
C GLU A 58 -15.86 0.28 -6.30
N ASN A 59 -14.57 0.61 -6.11
CA ASN A 59 -13.63 -0.27 -5.41
C ASN A 59 -13.92 -0.38 -3.91
N VAL A 60 -14.36 0.69 -3.26
CA VAL A 60 -14.79 0.65 -1.84
C VAL A 60 -15.99 -0.27 -1.67
N SER A 61 -16.93 -0.24 -2.62
CA SER A 61 -18.11 -1.13 -2.60
C SER A 61 -17.73 -2.60 -2.81
N LEU A 62 -16.64 -2.88 -3.54
CA LEU A 62 -16.18 -4.24 -3.83
C LEU A 62 -15.27 -4.81 -2.73
N CYS A 63 -14.36 -3.99 -2.21
CA CYS A 63 -13.29 -4.43 -1.31
C CYS A 63 -13.61 -4.23 0.18
N GLU A 64 -14.65 -3.45 0.51
CA GLU A 64 -15.11 -3.17 1.87
C GLU A 64 -13.97 -2.80 2.85
N PRO A 65 -13.12 -1.80 2.54
CA PRO A 65 -11.99 -1.45 3.39
C PRO A 65 -12.43 -0.78 4.70
N ASP A 66 -11.65 -0.98 5.77
CA ASP A 66 -11.89 -0.33 7.07
C ASP A 66 -11.74 1.20 7.01
N SER A 67 -10.80 1.69 6.20
CA SER A 67 -10.53 3.13 6.03
C SER A 67 -9.87 3.44 4.69
N ILE A 68 -9.94 4.71 4.27
CA ILE A 68 -9.37 5.21 3.01
C ILE A 68 -8.25 6.20 3.31
N HIS A 69 -7.05 5.96 2.79
CA HIS A 69 -5.91 6.89 2.83
C HIS A 69 -5.62 7.38 1.40
N ILE A 70 -5.83 8.66 1.13
CA ILE A 70 -5.51 9.26 -0.18
C ILE A 70 -4.08 9.78 -0.14
N CYS A 71 -3.18 9.17 -0.92
CA CYS A 71 -1.77 9.52 -0.90
C CYS A 71 -1.48 10.92 -1.47
N ASP A 72 -0.73 11.75 -0.74
CA ASP A 72 -0.30 13.08 -1.19
C ASP A 72 1.16 13.14 -1.69
N GLY A 73 1.96 12.11 -1.40
CA GLY A 73 3.36 12.01 -1.80
C GLY A 73 4.32 12.88 -0.98
N SER A 74 3.86 13.47 0.13
CA SER A 74 4.68 14.31 0.99
C SER A 74 5.72 13.49 1.77
N GLU A 75 6.81 14.14 2.17
CA GLU A 75 7.82 13.51 3.04
C GLU A 75 7.21 13.12 4.40
N ALA A 76 6.23 13.91 4.87
CA ALA A 76 5.52 13.66 6.11
C ALA A 76 4.69 12.37 6.03
N GLU A 77 3.97 12.16 4.92
CA GLU A 77 3.27 10.91 4.63
C GLU A 77 4.23 9.71 4.54
N ASN A 78 5.31 9.84 3.78
CA ASN A 78 6.29 8.76 3.64
C ASN A 78 6.86 8.33 5.01
N ASN A 79 7.24 9.31 5.84
CA ASN A 79 7.74 9.05 7.20
C ASN A 79 6.69 8.36 8.09
N TYR A 80 5.40 8.67 7.91
CA TYR A 80 4.32 8.00 8.62
C TYR A 80 4.17 6.54 8.21
N LEU A 81 4.13 6.27 6.90
CA LEU A 81 4.00 4.91 6.37
C LEU A 81 5.20 4.03 6.75
N LEU A 82 6.42 4.57 6.68
CA LEU A 82 7.63 3.87 7.16
C LEU A 82 7.51 3.47 8.63
N ARG A 83 7.05 4.39 9.49
CA ARG A 83 6.84 4.10 10.92
C ARG A 83 5.74 3.09 11.18
N LEU A 84 4.66 3.13 10.40
CA LEU A 84 3.58 2.15 10.49
C LEU A 84 4.12 0.75 10.15
N MET A 85 4.86 0.63 9.05
CA MET A 85 5.47 -0.64 8.62
C MET A 85 6.52 -1.14 9.63
N LEU A 86 7.33 -0.27 10.22
CA LEU A 86 8.26 -0.63 11.30
C LEU A 86 7.53 -1.17 12.53
N ARG A 87 6.45 -0.50 12.95
CA ARG A 87 5.64 -0.92 14.10
C ARG A 87 5.00 -2.28 13.85
N GLN A 88 4.55 -2.53 12.62
CA GLN A 88 3.97 -3.82 12.21
C GLN A 88 5.01 -4.92 12.00
N GLY A 89 6.30 -4.57 11.91
CA GLY A 89 7.38 -5.52 11.63
C GLY A 89 7.51 -5.91 10.15
N THR A 90 6.85 -5.18 9.25
CA THR A 90 6.91 -5.40 7.80
C THR A 90 8.29 -5.06 7.23
N ILE A 91 8.96 -4.07 7.82
CA ILE A 91 10.29 -3.62 7.42
C ILE A 91 11.23 -3.48 8.62
N GLU A 92 12.53 -3.54 8.38
CA GLU A 92 13.61 -3.32 9.35
C GLU A 92 14.53 -2.16 8.89
N PRO A 93 15.02 -1.30 9.80
CA PRO A 93 15.96 -0.24 9.43
C PRO A 93 17.36 -0.81 9.18
N LEU A 94 18.03 -0.34 8.13
CA LEU A 94 19.43 -0.67 7.86
C LEU A 94 20.37 0.38 8.46
N LEU A 95 20.79 0.17 9.71
CA LEU A 95 21.55 1.15 10.51
C LEU A 95 22.88 1.63 9.88
N LYS A 96 23.44 0.87 8.94
CA LYS A 96 24.67 1.24 8.22
C LYS A 96 24.45 2.37 7.20
N TYR A 97 23.20 2.61 6.78
CA TYR A 97 22.87 3.51 5.69
C TYR A 97 21.75 4.48 6.09
N GLU A 98 21.76 5.67 5.50
CA GLU A 98 20.74 6.68 5.77
C GLU A 98 19.45 6.36 5.00
N ASN A 99 18.31 6.44 5.68
CA ASN A 99 16.97 6.23 5.12
C ASN A 99 16.83 4.94 4.29
N CYS A 100 17.50 3.85 4.73
CA CYS A 100 17.45 2.55 4.07
C CYS A 100 16.70 1.53 4.92
N TRP A 101 15.90 0.69 4.26
CA TRP A 101 14.98 -0.24 4.89
C TRP A 101 15.08 -1.61 4.21
N LEU A 102 14.88 -2.68 4.99
CA LEU A 102 14.87 -4.05 4.54
C LEU A 102 13.47 -4.63 4.71
N ALA A 103 12.89 -5.15 3.63
CA ALA A 103 11.69 -5.98 3.66
C ALA A 103 12.07 -7.41 3.28
N ARG A 104 11.53 -8.41 3.98
CA ARG A 104 11.66 -9.83 3.62
C ARG A 104 10.28 -10.34 3.24
N THR A 105 10.09 -10.71 1.97
CA THR A 105 8.81 -11.21 1.47
C THR A 105 8.66 -12.71 1.76
N ASN A 106 7.44 -13.22 1.59
CA ASN A 106 7.21 -14.66 1.61
C ASN A 106 8.01 -15.32 0.46
N PRO A 107 8.73 -16.43 0.66
CA PRO A 107 9.44 -17.12 -0.41
C PRO A 107 8.57 -17.51 -1.63
N ALA A 108 7.26 -17.64 -1.44
CA ALA A 108 6.30 -17.86 -2.53
C ALA A 108 5.98 -16.60 -3.36
N ASP A 109 6.37 -15.42 -2.89
CA ASP A 109 6.10 -14.10 -3.48
C ASP A 109 7.41 -13.30 -3.61
N VAL A 110 8.26 -13.75 -4.54
CA VAL A 110 9.61 -13.19 -4.77
C VAL A 110 9.79 -12.64 -6.18
N ALA A 111 8.92 -13.01 -7.12
CA ALA A 111 9.05 -12.68 -8.53
C ALA A 111 7.69 -12.64 -9.22
N ARG A 112 7.64 -11.98 -10.37
CA ARG A 112 6.46 -12.02 -11.26
C ARG A 112 6.15 -13.47 -11.63
N VAL A 113 4.88 -13.85 -11.56
CA VAL A 113 4.40 -15.16 -11.99
C VAL A 113 3.72 -15.00 -13.35
N GLU A 114 4.48 -15.20 -14.43
CA GLU A 114 4.00 -14.98 -15.80
C GLU A 114 2.80 -15.86 -16.16
N SER A 115 2.71 -17.05 -15.56
CA SER A 115 1.54 -17.94 -15.72
C SER A 115 0.25 -17.42 -15.07
N ARG A 116 0.34 -16.37 -14.24
CA ARG A 116 -0.78 -15.68 -13.57
C ARG A 116 -0.90 -14.21 -13.98
N THR A 117 -0.13 -13.77 -14.96
CA THR A 117 -0.18 -12.41 -15.50
C THR A 117 -0.82 -12.44 -16.88
N PHE A 118 -1.89 -11.67 -17.07
CA PHE A 118 -2.69 -11.68 -18.29
C PHE A 118 -3.00 -10.26 -18.73
N ILE A 119 -3.17 -10.07 -20.04
CA ILE A 119 -3.75 -8.87 -20.64
C ILE A 119 -5.13 -9.26 -21.15
N CYS A 120 -6.13 -8.44 -20.84
CA CYS A 120 -7.52 -8.65 -21.25
C CYS A 120 -7.84 -7.78 -22.47
N THR A 121 -8.08 -8.41 -23.61
CA THR A 121 -8.56 -7.78 -24.87
C THR A 121 -9.87 -8.42 -25.31
N GLU A 122 -10.59 -7.78 -26.21
CA GLU A 122 -11.82 -8.35 -26.79
C GLU A 122 -11.50 -9.64 -27.55
N GLU A 123 -10.42 -9.62 -28.34
CA GLU A 123 -10.03 -10.77 -29.15
C GLU A 123 -8.66 -11.33 -28.75
N ARG A 124 -8.58 -12.66 -28.68
CA ARG A 124 -7.38 -13.41 -28.25
C ARG A 124 -6.12 -13.07 -29.06
N ARG A 125 -6.27 -12.76 -30.36
CA ARG A 125 -5.16 -12.46 -31.27
C ARG A 125 -4.49 -11.11 -31.03
N GLU A 126 -5.14 -10.22 -30.28
CA GLU A 126 -4.64 -8.87 -29.98
C GLU A 126 -3.64 -8.85 -28.81
N THR A 127 -3.43 -10.00 -28.16
CA THR A 127 -2.57 -10.13 -26.98
C THR A 127 -1.46 -11.15 -27.20
N ILE A 128 -0.23 -10.75 -26.84
CA ILE A 128 0.94 -11.64 -26.75
C ILE A 128 1.57 -11.46 -25.36
N PRO A 129 1.87 -12.54 -24.61
CA PRO A 129 1.62 -13.94 -24.96
C PRO A 129 0.13 -14.28 -24.89
N THR A 130 -0.31 -15.17 -25.76
CA THR A 130 -1.72 -15.58 -25.81
C THR A 130 -2.09 -16.39 -24.55
N PRO A 131 -3.08 -15.96 -23.74
CA PRO A 131 -3.42 -16.64 -22.49
C PRO A 131 -3.87 -18.09 -22.74
N LYS A 132 -3.39 -19.07 -21.97
CA LYS A 132 -3.90 -20.46 -22.05
C LYS A 132 -5.36 -20.53 -21.61
N THR A 133 -6.20 -21.21 -22.39
CA THR A 133 -7.60 -21.47 -22.01
C THR A 133 -7.68 -22.44 -20.85
N TRP A 134 -8.81 -22.49 -20.14
CA TRP A 134 -8.99 -23.35 -18.96
C TRP A 134 -8.72 -24.84 -19.25
N SER A 135 -9.14 -25.33 -20.43
CA SER A 135 -8.91 -26.72 -20.87
C SER A 135 -7.43 -27.06 -21.11
N GLU A 136 -6.62 -26.09 -21.50
CA GLU A 136 -5.19 -26.26 -21.81
C GLU A 136 -4.28 -26.13 -20.57
N ARG A 137 -4.84 -25.81 -19.40
CA ARG A 137 -4.06 -25.62 -18.15
C ARG A 137 -3.72 -26.93 -17.43
N TYR A 138 -4.39 -28.04 -17.76
CA TYR A 138 -4.26 -29.33 -17.04
C TYR A 138 -3.78 -30.50 -17.92
N THR A 139 -3.43 -30.27 -19.18
CA THR A 139 -2.74 -31.27 -20.00
C THR A 139 -1.26 -31.23 -19.63
N TRP A 140 -0.81 -32.23 -18.86
CA TRP A 140 0.59 -32.51 -18.56
C TRP A 140 1.30 -33.10 -19.78
#